data_AF-A0A0J8AWZ6-F1
#
_entry.id   AF-A0A0J8AWZ6-F1
#
_cell.length_a   1.000
_cell.length_b   1.000
_cell.length_c   1.000
_cell.angle_alpha   90.00
_cell.angle_beta   90.00
_cell.angle_gamma   90.00
#
_symmetry.space_group_name_H-M   'P 1'
#
loop_
_entity.id
_entity.type
_entity.pdbx_description
1 polymer ?
#
loop_
_entity_poly.entity_id
_entity_poly.type
_entity_poly.pdbx_seq_one_letter_code
_entity_poly.pdbx_strand_id
1 'polypeptide(L)'
;MAVERSYAESVIDLDRKISRAIQCGRGITLNPDQLDIMADIGFVSRLAEEKARILQEQAQWRRKKAASINEASSGSIMSGAPTDAPPATDFTSGGTTPQTDGSNARARARQMFDTPATR
;
A
#
# COMPACT_ATOMS: atom_id res chain seq x y z
N MET A 1 -6.22 -47.90 -16.54
CA MET A 1 -7.25 -47.23 -17.35
C MET A 1 -7.83 -46.12 -16.49
N ALA A 2 -7.64 -44.86 -16.86
CA ALA A 2 -8.28 -43.74 -16.15
C ALA A 2 -9.75 -43.73 -16.54
N VAL A 3 -10.64 -43.83 -15.55
CA VAL A 3 -12.08 -43.73 -15.77
C VAL A 3 -12.37 -42.25 -16.05
N GLU A 4 -12.81 -41.92 -17.27
CA GLU A 4 -13.34 -40.59 -17.57
C GLU A 4 -14.53 -40.33 -16.65
N ARG A 5 -14.37 -39.40 -15.72
CA ARG A 5 -15.44 -38.97 -14.83
C ARG A 5 -16.31 -37.94 -15.54
N SER A 6 -17.60 -37.97 -15.25
CA SER A 6 -18.48 -36.91 -15.75
C SER A 6 -18.11 -35.56 -15.12
N TYR A 7 -18.40 -34.48 -15.85
CA TYR A 7 -18.21 -33.11 -15.33
C TYR A 7 -18.96 -32.89 -14.00
N ALA A 8 -20.20 -33.40 -13.91
CA ALA A 8 -21.03 -33.28 -12.71
C ALA A 8 -20.40 -33.96 -11.48
N GLU A 9 -19.87 -35.18 -11.64
CA GLU A 9 -19.16 -35.88 -10.56
C GLU A 9 -17.91 -35.13 -10.14
N SER A 10 -17.18 -34.56 -11.11
CA SER A 10 -15.95 -33.80 -10.86
C SER A 10 -16.22 -32.52 -10.06
N VAL A 11 -17.32 -31.83 -10.34
CA VAL A 11 -17.78 -30.65 -9.57
C VAL A 11 -18.13 -31.04 -8.13
N ILE A 12 -18.89 -32.13 -7.93
CA ILE A 12 -19.29 -32.60 -6.60
C ILE A 12 -18.06 -33.01 -5.77
N ASP A 13 -17.12 -33.73 -6.37
CA ASP A 13 -15.90 -34.15 -5.71
C ASP A 13 -15.00 -32.96 -5.35
N LEU A 14 -14.93 -31.95 -6.22
CA LEU A 14 -14.21 -30.71 -5.96
C LEU A 14 -14.82 -29.95 -4.78
N ASP A 15 -16.14 -29.80 -4.74
CA ASP A 15 -16.84 -29.15 -3.62
C ASP A 15 -16.57 -29.87 -2.29
N ARG A 16 -16.69 -31.21 -2.27
CA ARG A 16 -16.37 -32.02 -1.08
C ARG A 16 -14.93 -31.84 -0.64
N LYS A 17 -14.00 -31.80 -1.59
CA LYS A 17 -12.57 -31.62 -1.32
C LYS A 17 -12.28 -30.25 -0.70
N ILE A 18 -12.85 -29.19 -1.26
CA ILE A 18 -12.72 -27.82 -0.75
C ILE A 18 -13.35 -27.71 0.64
N SER A 19 -14.61 -28.13 0.79
CA SER A 19 -15.35 -28.09 2.04
C SER A 19 -14.62 -28.81 3.17
N ARG A 20 -14.11 -30.02 2.91
CA ARG A 20 -13.36 -30.79 3.91
C ARG A 20 -12.04 -30.10 4.27
N ALA A 21 -11.37 -29.45 3.33
CA ALA A 21 -10.13 -28.76 3.63
C ALA A 21 -10.34 -27.50 4.47
N ILE A 22 -11.40 -26.74 4.19
CA ILE A 22 -11.83 -25.60 5.01
C ILE A 22 -12.14 -26.07 6.44
N GLN A 23 -12.95 -27.13 6.59
CA GLN A 23 -13.30 -27.69 7.91
C GLN A 23 -12.07 -28.14 8.71
N CYS A 24 -11.09 -28.75 8.05
CA CYS A 24 -9.86 -29.20 8.70
C CYS A 24 -8.79 -28.11 8.82
N GLY A 25 -9.02 -26.88 8.31
CA GLY A 25 -8.03 -25.80 8.33
C GLY A 25 -6.74 -26.12 7.58
N ARG A 26 -6.81 -26.94 6.52
CA ARG A 26 -5.63 -27.40 5.76
C ARG A 26 -5.63 -26.87 4.33
N GLY A 27 -4.44 -26.78 3.75
CA GLY A 27 -4.29 -26.50 2.32
C GLY A 27 -4.85 -27.62 1.43
N ILE A 28 -5.12 -27.29 0.17
CA ILE A 28 -5.50 -28.24 -0.88
C ILE A 28 -4.54 -28.20 -2.05
N THR A 29 -4.29 -29.36 -2.62
CA THR A 29 -3.67 -29.49 -3.95
C THR A 29 -4.77 -29.71 -4.97
N LEU A 30 -4.83 -28.87 -6.01
CA LEU A 30 -5.79 -29.01 -7.10
C LEU A 30 -5.10 -29.62 -8.32
N ASN A 31 -5.81 -30.51 -9.02
CA ASN A 31 -5.37 -31.01 -10.31
C ASN A 31 -5.71 -29.99 -11.41
N PRO A 32 -5.06 -30.05 -12.59
CA PRO A 32 -5.39 -29.17 -13.73
C PRO A 32 -6.88 -29.16 -14.07
N ASP A 33 -7.51 -30.32 -14.24
CA ASP A 33 -8.94 -30.42 -14.55
C ASP A 33 -9.83 -29.77 -13.48
N GLN A 34 -9.40 -29.81 -12.22
CA GLN A 34 -10.12 -29.16 -11.12
C GLN A 34 -9.97 -27.64 -11.14
N LEU A 35 -8.81 -27.14 -11.57
CA LEU A 35 -8.58 -25.71 -11.79
C LEU A 35 -9.42 -25.20 -12.96
N ASP A 36 -9.53 -25.97 -14.03
CA ASP A 36 -10.36 -25.64 -15.19
C ASP A 36 -11.84 -25.54 -14.79
N ILE A 37 -12.35 -26.52 -14.01
CA ILE A 37 -13.71 -26.45 -13.44
C ILE A 37 -13.91 -25.18 -12.61
N MET A 38 -12.92 -24.78 -11.79
CA MET A 38 -13.02 -23.53 -11.01
C MET A 38 -13.05 -22.29 -11.90
N ALA A 39 -12.28 -22.29 -13.00
CA ALA A 39 -12.29 -21.22 -13.98
C ALA A 39 -13.65 -21.14 -14.69
N ASP A 40 -14.21 -22.27 -15.12
CA ASP A 40 -15.50 -22.38 -15.80
C ASP A 40 -16.67 -21.91 -14.93
N ILE A 41 -16.62 -22.20 -13.63
CA ILE A 41 -17.62 -21.72 -12.64
C ILE A 41 -17.44 -20.21 -12.35
N GLY A 42 -16.36 -19.58 -12.83
CA GLY A 42 -16.10 -18.15 -12.69
C GLY A 42 -15.40 -17.75 -11.40
N PHE A 43 -14.80 -18.70 -10.67
CA PHE A 43 -14.09 -18.42 -9.42
C PHE A 43 -12.92 -17.45 -9.64
N VAL A 44 -12.19 -17.61 -10.75
CA VAL A 44 -11.04 -16.76 -11.10
C VAL A 44 -11.45 -15.30 -11.28
N SER A 45 -12.57 -15.05 -11.96
CA SER A 45 -13.11 -13.71 -12.16
C SER A 45 -13.50 -13.05 -10.84
N ARG A 46 -14.23 -13.78 -9.99
CA ARG A 46 -14.61 -13.30 -8.65
C ARG A 46 -13.40 -12.98 -7.77
N LEU A 47 -12.36 -13.81 -7.85
CA LEU A 47 -11.11 -13.58 -7.12
C LEU A 47 -10.40 -12.31 -7.61
N ALA A 48 -10.39 -12.07 -8.92
CA ALA A 48 -9.80 -10.87 -9.51
C ALA A 48 -10.55 -9.59 -9.12
N GLU A 49 -11.88 -9.63 -9.11
CA GLU A 49 -12.75 -8.53 -8.65
C GLU A 49 -12.48 -8.19 -7.18
N GLU A 50 -12.43 -9.20 -6.33
CA GLU A 50 -12.16 -9.04 -4.91
C GLU A 50 -10.76 -8.45 -4.67
N LYS A 51 -9.74 -8.92 -5.42
CA LYS A 51 -8.40 -8.34 -5.41
C LYS A 51 -8.43 -6.86 -5.78
N ALA A 52 -9.16 -6.50 -6.83
CA ALA A 52 -9.28 -5.12 -7.28
C ALA A 52 -9.93 -4.25 -6.19
N ARG A 53 -10.99 -4.74 -5.54
CA ARG A 53 -11.66 -4.06 -4.42
C ARG A 53 -10.68 -3.77 -3.28
N ILE A 54 -9.95 -4.77 -2.81
CA ILE A 54 -8.97 -4.62 -1.72
C ILE A 54 -7.90 -3.59 -2.08
N LEU A 55 -7.39 -3.61 -3.32
CA LEU A 55 -6.39 -2.65 -3.77
C LEU A 55 -6.94 -1.22 -3.85
N GLN A 56 -8.19 -1.04 -4.29
CA GLN A 56 -8.85 0.26 -4.30
C GLN A 56 -9.01 0.81 -2.88
N GLU A 57 -9.47 0.00 -1.93
CA GLU A 57 -9.58 0.38 -0.52
C GLU A 57 -8.23 0.83 0.03
N GLN A 58 -7.17 0.04 -0.17
CA GLN A 58 -5.82 0.38 0.27
C GLN A 58 -5.32 1.71 -0.33
N ALA A 59 -5.60 1.96 -1.61
CA ALA A 59 -5.24 3.22 -2.25
C ALA A 59 -5.98 4.41 -1.64
N GLN A 60 -7.27 4.26 -1.32
CA GLN A 60 -8.05 5.30 -0.64
C GLN A 60 -7.51 5.59 0.77
N TRP A 61 -7.18 4.56 1.53
CA TRP A 61 -6.54 4.72 2.85
C TRP A 61 -5.24 5.51 2.77
N ARG A 62 -4.39 5.24 1.77
CA ARG A 62 -3.15 6.00 1.55
C ARG A 62 -3.42 7.46 1.18
N ARG A 63 -4.40 7.72 0.30
CA ARG A 63 -4.79 9.09 -0.09
C ARG A 63 -5.31 9.90 1.09
N LYS A 64 -6.20 9.33 1.91
CA LYS A 64 -6.74 10.00 3.11
C LYS A 64 -5.65 10.32 4.12
N LYS A 65 -4.71 9.39 4.36
CA LYS A 65 -3.55 9.64 5.24
C LYS A 65 -2.64 10.74 4.70
N ALA A 66 -2.35 10.74 3.40
CA ALA A 66 -1.52 11.79 2.79
C ALA A 66 -2.18 13.18 2.85
N ALA A 67 -3.50 13.25 2.60
CA ALA A 67 -4.25 14.50 2.73
C ALA A 67 -4.31 15.00 4.18
N SER A 68 -4.50 14.11 5.16
CA SER A 68 -4.51 14.45 6.58
C SER A 68 -3.17 14.97 7.12
N ILE A 69 -2.05 14.64 6.47
CA ILE A 69 -0.71 15.13 6.86
C ILE A 69 -0.41 16.51 6.24
N ASN A 70 -1.16 16.92 5.22
CA ASN A 70 -0.84 18.10 4.41
C ASN A 70 -1.40 19.43 4.95
N GLU A 71 -2.19 19.43 6.03
CA GLU A 71 -2.77 20.67 6.58
C GLU A 71 -1.97 21.29 7.75
N ALA A 72 -0.95 20.59 8.28
CA ALA A 72 -0.18 21.06 9.44
C ALA A 72 1.25 21.55 9.10
N SER A 73 1.57 21.76 7.81
CA SER A 73 2.83 22.38 7.39
C SER A 73 2.61 23.39 6.25
N SER A 74 1.58 24.23 6.41
CA SER A 74 1.60 25.56 5.81
C SER A 74 1.68 26.55 6.96
N GLY A 75 2.83 26.52 7.65
CA GLY A 75 3.18 27.48 8.68
C GLY A 75 3.28 28.87 8.04
N SER A 76 2.24 29.67 8.27
CA SER A 76 2.22 31.10 8.11
C SER A 76 3.52 31.71 8.65
N ILE A 77 4.31 32.31 7.76
CA ILE A 77 5.33 33.30 8.12
C ILE A 77 4.87 34.61 7.49
N MET A 78 3.94 35.30 8.17
CA MET A 78 3.87 36.75 8.05
C MET A 78 5.16 37.32 8.65
N SER A 79 5.99 37.95 7.81
CA SER A 79 6.67 39.22 8.10
C SER A 79 7.80 39.46 7.09
N GLY A 80 7.74 40.57 6.36
CA GLY A 80 8.87 41.08 5.57
C GLY A 80 8.46 41.99 4.41
N ALA A 81 8.69 43.29 4.58
CA ALA A 81 8.56 44.44 3.66
C ALA A 81 8.80 44.23 2.14
N PRO A 82 8.25 45.11 1.27
CA PRO A 82 8.33 44.98 -0.18
C PRO A 82 9.77 45.13 -0.65
N THR A 83 10.29 44.12 -1.33
CA THR A 83 11.61 44.17 -1.98
C THR A 83 11.42 43.91 -3.47
N ASP A 84 12.00 44.80 -4.27
CA ASP A 84 11.91 44.92 -5.73
C ASP A 84 11.91 43.60 -6.52
N ALA A 85 11.10 43.58 -7.57
CA ALA A 85 11.04 42.50 -8.55
C ALA A 85 12.27 42.52 -9.48
N PRO A 86 12.98 41.39 -9.66
CA PRO A 86 13.76 41.13 -10.87
C PRO A 86 12.94 40.28 -11.86
N PRO A 87 13.14 40.46 -13.19
CA PRO A 87 12.31 39.85 -14.21
C PRO A 87 12.49 38.33 -14.30
N ALA A 88 11.43 37.65 -14.73
CA ALA A 88 11.39 36.22 -14.98
C ALA A 88 12.27 35.82 -16.15
N THR A 89 13.07 34.76 -15.98
CA THR A 89 13.65 33.97 -17.08
C THR A 89 13.72 32.48 -16.71
N ASP A 90 12.85 31.71 -17.35
CA ASP A 90 13.00 30.37 -17.94
C ASP A 90 13.62 29.19 -17.16
N PHE A 91 12.71 28.43 -16.54
CA PHE A 91 12.52 26.96 -16.57
C PHE A 91 13.66 25.92 -16.47
N THR A 92 13.34 24.92 -15.63
CA THR A 92 13.67 23.47 -15.62
C THR A 92 14.89 22.99 -14.82
N SER A 93 14.63 22.67 -13.54
CA SER A 93 15.50 21.87 -12.66
C SER A 93 15.45 20.40 -13.05
N GLY A 94 16.60 19.85 -13.44
CA GLY A 94 16.87 18.41 -13.52
C GLY A 94 17.58 17.90 -12.26
N GLY A 95 17.32 16.65 -11.89
CA GLY A 95 18.28 15.85 -11.11
C GLY A 95 17.92 15.56 -9.67
N THR A 96 17.50 14.31 -9.44
CA THR A 96 17.64 13.51 -8.22
C THR A 96 19.08 13.45 -7.68
N THR A 97 19.31 13.52 -6.36
CA THR A 97 19.88 12.46 -5.47
C THR A 97 20.40 13.00 -4.11
N PRO A 98 20.48 12.15 -3.05
CA PRO A 98 20.56 12.54 -1.64
C PRO A 98 21.99 12.59 -1.09
N GLN A 99 22.22 13.32 0.00
CA GLN A 99 23.49 13.23 0.74
C GLN A 99 23.31 13.23 2.27
N THR A 100 23.76 12.11 2.83
CA THR A 100 24.21 11.87 4.21
C THR A 100 25.17 12.95 4.70
N ASP A 101 24.87 13.60 5.83
CA ASP A 101 25.73 13.67 7.02
C ASP A 101 25.15 14.72 7.99
N GLY A 102 25.08 14.42 9.28
CA GLY A 102 24.38 15.30 10.21
C GLY A 102 24.60 15.00 11.68
N SER A 103 25.73 14.38 12.03
CA SER A 103 26.20 14.18 13.41
C SER A 103 26.25 15.46 14.27
N ASN A 104 25.99 16.64 13.69
CA ASN A 104 25.90 17.94 14.33
C ASN A 104 24.55 18.25 15.01
N ALA A 105 23.47 17.50 14.70
CA ALA A 105 22.16 17.71 15.34
C ALA A 105 22.15 17.28 16.82
N ARG A 106 22.94 16.25 17.16
CA ARG A 106 22.98 15.68 18.52
C ARG A 106 23.78 16.53 19.52
N ALA A 107 24.71 17.36 19.04
CA ALA A 107 25.51 18.26 19.88
C ALA A 107 24.72 19.51 20.32
N ARG A 108 23.88 20.08 19.44
CA ARG A 108 23.02 21.24 19.81
C ARG A 108 21.91 20.86 20.80
N ALA A 109 21.41 19.63 20.75
CA ALA A 109 20.38 19.16 21.67
C ALA A 109 20.82 19.15 23.14
N ARG A 110 22.13 19.04 23.45
CA ARG A 110 22.63 19.08 24.83
C ARG A 110 22.73 20.48 25.42
N GLN A 111 22.81 21.52 24.58
CA GLN A 111 22.88 22.90 25.05
C GLN A 111 21.51 23.51 25.40
N MET A 112 20.40 22.87 25.01
CA MET A 112 19.04 23.36 25.29
C MET A 112 18.45 22.84 26.62
N PHE A 113 19.03 21.82 27.26
CA PHE A 113 18.45 21.18 28.45
C PHE A 113 19.23 21.40 29.77
N ASP A 114 20.31 22.18 29.78
CA ASP A 114 20.96 22.63 31.02
C ASP A 114 20.37 23.97 31.46
N THR A 115 19.19 23.93 32.08
CA THR A 115 18.63 24.99 32.93
C THR A 115 19.52 25.20 34.17
N PRO A 116 19.63 26.42 34.74
CA PRO A 116 18.72 26.74 35.84
C PRO A 116 18.21 28.19 35.89
N ALA A 117 17.10 28.29 36.63
CA ALA A 117 16.28 29.45 36.93
C ALA A 117 16.94 30.47 37.87
N THR A 118 16.18 31.55 38.13
CA THR A 118 16.37 32.62 39.14
C THR A 118 17.37 33.71 38.76
N ARG A 119 17.09 35.01 38.90
CA ARG A 119 16.15 35.72 39.77
C ARG A 119 15.88 37.12 39.20
#